data_AF-A0A0G2PME7-F1
#
_entry.id   AF-A0A0G2PME7-F1
#
_cell.length_a   1.000
_cell.length_b   1.000
_cell.length_c   1.000
_cell.angle_alpha   90.00
_cell.angle_beta   90.00
_cell.angle_gamma   90.00
#
_symmetry.space_group_name_H-M   'P 1'
#
loop_
_entity.id
_entity.type
_entity.pdbx_description
1 polymer ?
#
loop_
_entity_poly.entity_id
_entity_poly.type
_entity_poly.pdbx_seq_one_letter_code
_entity_poly.pdbx_strand_id
1 'polypeptide(L)'
;MNLLHKKSILDCTELEEHIHQVETNQLLQKILSLPNFDCDFEVTFEDDYHKEMNDPLFYESNLHRISDFMETRDIKNGVDTLLTKDNHLAFRAFGENYSARGKDGILTTLVTVKCFGEGRMPIDMSRYFSTPEPTVENSLTL
;
A
#
# COMPACT_ATOMS: atom_id res chain seq x y z
N MET A 1 -3.08 -10.63 -1.07
CA MET A 1 -2.90 -9.30 -1.66
C MET A 1 -1.78 -9.43 -2.66
N ASN A 2 -1.88 -8.68 -3.75
CA ASN A 2 -0.92 -8.74 -4.83
C ASN A 2 -0.10 -7.46 -4.80
N LEU A 3 1.22 -7.57 -4.77
CA LEU A 3 2.12 -6.42 -4.79
C LEU A 3 2.12 -5.80 -6.18
N LEU A 4 2.01 -4.46 -6.25
CA LEU A 4 2.08 -3.72 -7.53
C LEU A 4 3.49 -3.28 -7.88
N HIS A 5 4.43 -3.40 -6.95
CA HIS A 5 5.86 -3.27 -7.15
C HIS A 5 6.50 -4.60 -7.54
N LYS A 6 7.69 -4.57 -8.13
CA LYS A 6 8.43 -5.81 -8.43
C LYS A 6 8.89 -6.54 -7.17
N LYS A 7 9.19 -5.79 -6.12
CA LYS A 7 9.70 -6.28 -4.83
C LYS A 7 9.15 -5.41 -3.71
N SER A 8 8.94 -5.99 -2.53
CA SER A 8 8.56 -5.24 -1.33
C SER A 8 9.72 -4.35 -0.91
N ILE A 9 9.44 -3.15 -0.43
CA ILE A 9 10.49 -2.20 -0.01
C ILE A 9 11.39 -2.77 1.08
N LEU A 10 10.85 -3.57 2.00
CA LEU A 10 11.63 -4.18 3.09
C LEU A 10 12.64 -5.23 2.60
N ASP A 11 12.44 -5.76 1.39
CA ASP A 11 13.32 -6.76 0.79
C ASP A 11 14.29 -6.15 -0.22
N CYS A 12 14.20 -4.84 -0.47
CA CYS A 12 15.05 -4.15 -1.42
C CYS A 12 16.49 -3.98 -0.88
N THR A 13 17.46 -4.15 -1.78
CA THR A 13 18.78 -3.53 -1.67
C THR A 13 18.69 -2.04 -2.00
N GLU A 14 19.72 -1.26 -1.67
CA GLU A 14 19.76 0.19 -1.96
C GLU A 14 19.45 0.53 -3.44
N LEU A 15 19.95 -0.26 -4.40
CA LEU A 15 19.62 -0.04 -5.82
C LEU A 15 18.15 -0.38 -6.13
N GLU A 16 17.61 -1.44 -5.54
CA GLU A 16 16.21 -1.83 -5.72
C GLU A 16 15.26 -0.84 -5.03
N GLU A 17 15.67 -0.15 -3.96
CA GLU A 17 14.90 0.93 -3.34
C GLU A 17 14.69 2.09 -4.30
N HIS A 18 15.71 2.46 -5.08
CA HIS A 18 15.56 3.49 -6.12
C HIS A 18 14.57 3.08 -7.21
N ILE A 19 14.59 1.81 -7.62
CA ILE A 19 13.63 1.27 -8.59
C ILE A 19 12.22 1.30 -7.99
N HIS A 20 12.07 0.84 -6.76
CA HIS A 20 10.81 0.84 -6.02
C HIS A 20 10.24 2.27 -5.88
N GLN A 21 11.07 3.27 -5.59
CA GLN A 21 10.63 4.66 -5.50
C GLN A 21 10.12 5.19 -6.86
N VAL A 22 10.77 4.80 -7.96
CA VAL A 22 10.28 5.14 -9.31
C VAL A 22 8.94 4.46 -9.59
N GLU A 23 8.78 3.19 -9.23
CA GLU A 23 7.51 2.45 -9.35
C GLU A 23 6.39 3.11 -8.52
N THR A 24 6.68 3.50 -7.28
CA THR A 24 5.78 4.26 -6.41
C THR A 24 5.33 5.56 -7.07
N ASN A 25 6.27 6.34 -7.63
CA ASN A 25 5.93 7.59 -8.31
C ASN A 25 5.06 7.34 -9.56
N GLN A 26 5.34 6.29 -10.34
CA GLN A 26 4.53 5.92 -11.50
C GLN A 26 3.10 5.51 -11.09
N LEU A 27 2.96 4.76 -10.01
CA LEU A 27 1.66 4.37 -9.45
C LEU A 27 0.86 5.59 -8.98
N LEU A 28 1.50 6.54 -8.29
CA LEU A 28 0.86 7.79 -7.87
C LEU A 28 0.41 8.65 -9.07
N GLN A 29 1.25 8.80 -10.09
CA GLN A 29 0.86 9.52 -11.31
C GLN A 29 -0.33 8.84 -12.00
N LYS A 30 -0.36 7.51 -12.02
CA LYS A 30 -1.49 6.75 -12.56
C LYS A 30 -2.76 6.99 -11.74
N ILE A 31 -2.68 6.96 -10.40
CA ILE A 31 -3.80 7.29 -9.52
C ILE A 31 -4.36 8.68 -9.83
N LEU A 32 -3.50 9.69 -9.96
CA LEU A 32 -3.89 11.07 -10.25
C LEU A 32 -4.49 11.26 -11.66
N SER A 33 -4.19 10.35 -12.59
CA SER A 33 -4.79 10.35 -13.92
C SER A 33 -6.21 9.77 -13.98
N LEU A 34 -6.63 9.03 -12.95
CA LEU A 34 -7.99 8.47 -12.85
C LEU A 34 -8.98 9.56 -12.40
N PRO A 35 -10.29 9.36 -12.62
CA PRO A 35 -11.30 10.19 -11.96
C PRO A 35 -11.08 10.23 -10.45
N ASN A 36 -11.34 11.37 -9.83
CA ASN A 36 -11.22 11.53 -8.39
C ASN A 36 -12.40 10.85 -7.67
N PHE A 37 -12.37 9.51 -7.60
CA PHE A 37 -13.45 8.71 -7.01
C PHE A 37 -13.67 9.05 -5.54
N ASP A 38 -14.93 9.04 -5.11
CA ASP A 38 -15.26 9.02 -3.68
C ASP A 38 -14.67 7.75 -3.06
N CYS A 39 -14.10 7.86 -1.87
CA CYS A 39 -13.40 6.75 -1.23
C CYS A 39 -13.72 6.65 0.26
N ASP A 40 -13.72 5.41 0.75
CA ASP A 40 -13.53 5.15 2.18
C ASP A 40 -12.10 4.61 2.37
N PHE A 41 -11.32 5.25 3.25
CA PHE A 41 -10.00 4.77 3.67
C PHE A 41 -10.16 4.02 4.98
N GLU A 42 -9.75 2.76 4.99
CA GLU A 42 -9.71 1.89 6.17
C GLU A 42 -8.26 1.68 6.58
N VAL A 43 -7.93 2.01 7.82
CA VAL A 43 -6.59 1.88 8.39
C VAL A 43 -6.61 0.75 9.41
N THR A 44 -5.75 -0.24 9.19
CA THR A 44 -5.55 -1.38 10.08
C THR A 44 -4.07 -1.55 10.40
N PHE A 45 -3.78 -2.29 11.48
CA PHE A 45 -2.42 -2.62 11.89
C PHE A 45 -2.17 -4.10 11.67
N GLU A 46 -1.03 -4.43 11.06
CA GLU A 46 -0.68 -5.81 10.71
C GLU A 46 0.34 -6.42 11.68
N ASP A 47 1.10 -5.61 12.42
CA ASP A 47 2.06 -6.10 13.40
C ASP A 47 1.39 -6.53 14.71
N ASP A 48 1.95 -7.55 15.37
CA ASP A 48 1.39 -8.21 16.56
C ASP A 48 1.01 -7.20 17.67
N TYR A 49 1.86 -6.19 17.92
CA TYR A 49 1.66 -5.29 19.05
C TYR A 49 0.57 -4.25 18.75
N HIS A 50 0.67 -3.53 17.64
CA HIS A 50 -0.27 -2.45 17.35
C HIS A 50 -1.64 -2.98 16.93
N LYS A 51 -1.70 -4.17 16.34
CA LYS A 51 -2.97 -4.85 16.04
C LYS A 51 -3.77 -5.20 17.30
N GLU A 52 -3.08 -5.56 18.39
CA GLU A 52 -3.76 -5.79 19.68
C GLU A 52 -4.17 -4.49 20.38
N MET A 53 -3.43 -3.40 20.15
CA MET A 53 -3.59 -2.15 20.90
C MET A 53 -4.54 -1.14 20.25
N ASN A 54 -4.90 -1.33 18.98
CA ASN A 54 -5.64 -0.33 18.22
C ASN A 54 -6.82 -0.95 17.48
N ASP A 55 -7.93 -0.21 17.45
CA ASP A 55 -9.06 -0.50 16.58
C ASP A 55 -8.81 0.02 15.15
N PRO A 56 -9.41 -0.60 14.13
CA PRO A 56 -9.42 -0.05 12.78
C PRO A 56 -10.02 1.36 12.72
N LEU A 57 -9.43 2.22 11.89
CA LEU A 57 -9.89 3.60 11.69
C LEU A 57 -10.48 3.78 10.29
N PHE A 58 -11.55 4.56 10.18
CA PHE A 58 -12.27 4.76 8.92
C PHE A 58 -12.39 6.25 8.60
N TYR A 59 -12.12 6.61 7.35
CA TYR A 59 -12.16 7.99 6.88
C TYR A 59 -12.86 8.07 5.53
N GLU A 60 -13.86 8.95 5.41
CA GLU A 60 -14.39 9.34 4.12
C GLU A 60 -13.43 10.33 3.45
N SER A 61 -13.13 10.10 2.18
CA SER A 61 -12.18 10.89 1.41
C SER A 61 -12.42 10.74 -0.10
N ASN A 62 -11.44 11.12 -0.90
CA ASN A 62 -11.43 10.88 -2.34
C ASN A 62 -10.04 10.41 -2.79
N LEU A 63 -9.98 9.73 -3.94
CA LEU A 63 -8.81 9.00 -4.40
C LEU A 63 -7.56 9.89 -4.51
N HIS A 64 -7.71 11.12 -5.00
CA HIS A 64 -6.58 12.03 -5.21
C HIS A 64 -5.96 12.54 -3.91
N ARG A 65 -6.61 12.38 -2.76
CA ARG A 65 -6.06 12.72 -1.43
C ARG A 65 -5.21 11.63 -0.81
N ILE A 66 -4.97 10.52 -1.51
CA ILE A 66 -4.24 9.39 -0.93
C ILE A 66 -2.79 9.74 -0.59
N SER A 67 -2.10 10.57 -1.38
CA SER A 67 -0.72 10.98 -1.04
C SER A 67 -0.69 11.74 0.28
N ASP A 68 -1.52 12.78 0.39
CA ASP A 68 -1.61 13.63 1.58
C ASP A 68 -2.01 12.80 2.80
N PHE A 69 -2.90 11.82 2.62
CA PHE A 69 -3.31 10.94 3.70
C PHE A 69 -2.15 10.02 4.14
N MET A 70 -1.39 9.46 3.20
CA MET A 70 -0.23 8.62 3.52
C MET A 70 0.87 9.40 4.24
N GLU A 71 1.07 10.68 3.95
CA GLU A 71 2.03 11.54 4.66
C GLU A 71 1.70 11.71 6.16
N THR A 72 0.44 11.48 6.56
CA THR A 72 0.05 11.48 7.98
C THR A 72 0.33 10.17 8.71
N ARG A 73 0.76 9.12 7.98
CA ARG A 73 1.12 7.82 8.57
C ARG A 73 2.59 7.83 9.00
N ASP A 74 2.93 7.01 9.98
CA ASP A 74 4.34 6.78 10.30
C ASP A 74 4.98 5.93 9.21
N ILE A 75 5.75 6.58 8.34
CA ILE A 75 6.51 5.95 7.26
C ILE A 75 7.98 6.26 7.50
N LYS A 76 8.75 5.24 7.86
CA LYS A 76 10.21 5.32 8.06
C LYS A 76 10.98 4.40 7.12
N ASN A 77 10.40 3.24 6.84
CA ASN A 77 10.99 2.16 6.05
C ASN A 77 10.24 1.95 4.72
N GLY A 78 9.60 3.01 4.22
CA GLY A 78 8.91 3.05 2.93
C GLY A 78 7.49 2.48 2.94
N VAL A 79 6.93 2.34 1.72
CA VAL A 79 5.53 1.98 1.53
C VAL A 79 5.34 1.05 0.33
N ASP A 80 4.65 -0.07 0.51
CA ASP A 80 4.22 -0.90 -0.61
C ASP A 80 2.83 -0.52 -1.10
N THR A 81 2.60 -0.61 -2.41
CA THR A 81 1.27 -0.48 -3.01
C THR A 81 0.80 -1.86 -3.46
N LEU A 82 -0.45 -2.21 -3.12
CA LEU A 82 -1.02 -3.53 -3.31
C LEU A 82 -2.43 -3.46 -3.92
N LEU A 83 -2.85 -4.59 -4.49
CA LEU A 83 -4.27 -4.91 -4.70
C LEU A 83 -4.74 -5.92 -3.65
N THR A 84 -5.88 -5.64 -3.04
CA THR A 84 -6.55 -6.60 -2.14
C THR A 84 -7.16 -7.76 -2.93
N LYS A 85 -7.61 -8.82 -2.23
CA LYS A 85 -8.33 -9.94 -2.87
C LYS A 85 -9.65 -9.51 -3.48
N ASP A 86 -10.24 -8.43 -2.94
CA ASP A 86 -11.49 -7.82 -3.40
C ASP A 86 -11.23 -6.67 -4.38
N ASN A 87 -10.02 -6.60 -4.94
CA ASN A 87 -9.59 -5.63 -5.94
C ASN A 87 -9.67 -4.15 -5.50
N HIS A 88 -9.42 -3.87 -4.23
CA HIS A 88 -9.20 -2.50 -3.75
C HIS A 88 -7.70 -2.15 -3.82
N LEU A 89 -7.38 -0.86 -3.98
CA LEU A 89 -6.02 -0.40 -3.74
C LEU A 89 -5.72 -0.47 -2.24
N ALA A 90 -4.49 -0.81 -1.88
CA ALA A 90 -4.02 -0.72 -0.52
C ALA A 90 -2.57 -0.24 -0.47
N PHE A 91 -2.22 0.43 0.62
CA PHE A 91 -0.88 0.95 0.89
C PHE A 91 -0.42 0.42 2.23
N ARG A 92 0.68 -0.33 2.22
CA ARG A 92 1.31 -0.84 3.44
C ARG A 92 2.49 0.04 3.79
N ALA A 93 2.31 0.85 4.83
CA ALA A 93 3.34 1.71 5.38
C ALA A 93 4.14 0.98 6.46
N PHE A 94 5.47 1.09 6.35
CA PHE A 94 6.40 0.55 7.34
C PHE A 94 6.98 1.70 8.17
N GLY A 95 6.54 1.79 9.41
CA GLY A 95 6.92 2.81 10.39
C GLY A 95 8.18 2.43 11.16
N GLU A 96 8.30 2.95 12.38
CA GLU A 96 9.44 2.72 13.25
C GLU A 96 9.60 1.26 13.71
N ASN A 97 10.85 0.82 13.90
CA ASN A 97 11.17 -0.45 14.54
C ASN A 97 10.96 -0.34 16.05
N TYR A 98 10.42 -1.36 16.68
CA TYR A 98 10.15 -1.36 18.12
C TYR A 98 10.52 -2.70 18.76
N SER A 99 10.76 -2.66 20.07
CA SER A 99 10.89 -3.84 20.92
C SER A 99 9.80 -3.80 21.99
N ALA A 100 8.89 -4.77 22.00
CA ALA A 100 7.80 -4.85 22.96
C ALA A 100 7.58 -6.30 23.41
N ARG A 101 7.38 -6.50 24.72
CA ARG A 101 7.13 -7.83 25.32
C ARG A 101 8.18 -8.90 24.94
N GLY A 102 9.43 -8.49 24.80
CA GLY A 102 10.54 -9.38 24.44
C GLY A 102 10.57 -9.82 22.97
N LYS A 103 9.79 -9.16 22.10
CA LYS A 103 9.83 -9.34 20.64
C LYS A 103 10.19 -8.02 19.97
N ASP A 104 10.97 -8.12 18.90
CA ASP A 104 11.20 -7.02 17.98
C ASP A 104 10.15 -7.04 16.87
N GLY A 105 9.80 -5.87 16.35
CA GLY A 105 8.84 -5.72 15.27
C GLY A 105 9.00 -4.39 14.56
N ILE A 106 8.21 -4.20 13.51
CA ILE A 106 8.12 -2.96 12.75
C ILE A 106 6.65 -2.55 12.71
N LEU A 107 6.35 -1.29 13.05
CA LEU A 107 4.99 -0.77 12.94
C LEU A 107 4.53 -0.92 11.49
N THR A 108 3.51 -1.74 11.26
CA THR A 108 3.02 -2.03 9.92
C THR A 108 1.56 -1.61 9.80
N THR A 109 1.33 -0.51 9.07
CA THR A 109 -0.01 0.05 8.87
C THR A 109 -0.49 -0.26 7.45
N LEU A 110 -1.69 -0.82 7.32
CA LEU A 110 -2.34 -1.06 6.04
C LEU A 110 -3.49 -0.07 5.85
N VAL A 111 -3.39 0.78 4.84
CA VAL A 111 -4.46 1.68 4.38
C VAL A 111 -5.13 1.06 3.16
N THR A 112 -6.37 0.57 3.30
CA THR A 112 -7.19 0.07 2.18
C THR A 112 -8.07 1.19 1.65
N VAL A 113 -8.06 1.40 0.33
CA VAL A 113 -8.80 2.45 -0.37
C VAL A 113 -9.94 1.83 -1.16
N LYS A 114 -11.16 1.93 -0.62
CA LYS A 114 -12.39 1.48 -1.27
C LYS A 114 -12.94 2.61 -2.12
N CYS A 115 -12.79 2.52 -3.45
CA CYS A 115 -13.24 3.53 -4.40
C CYS A 115 -14.69 3.29 -4.83
N PHE A 116 -15.44 4.36 -5.02
CA PHE A 116 -16.84 4.32 -5.41
C PHE A 116 -17.13 5.25 -6.61
N GLY A 117 -17.94 4.75 -7.54
CA GLY A 117 -18.50 5.54 -8.64
C GLY A 117 -19.89 6.09 -8.30
N GLU A 118 -20.64 6.45 -9.36
CA GLU A 118 -22.01 6.94 -9.23
C GLU A 118 -22.89 5.98 -8.40
N GLY A 119 -23.69 6.53 -7.49
CA GLY A 119 -24.57 5.75 -6.61
C GLY A 119 -23.82 4.89 -5.57
N ARG A 120 -22.56 5.21 -5.26
CA ARG A 120 -21.66 4.43 -4.39
C ARG A 120 -21.41 3.00 -4.88
N MET A 121 -21.44 2.78 -6.19
CA MET A 121 -21.06 1.48 -6.76
C MET A 121 -19.56 1.23 -6.60
N PRO A 122 -19.13 0.06 -6.05
CA PRO A 122 -17.72 -0.20 -5.82
C PRO A 122 -16.95 -0.28 -7.14
N ILE A 123 -15.78 0.34 -7.17
CA ILE A 123 -14.86 0.32 -8.31
C ILE A 123 -13.85 -0.82 -8.13
N ASP A 124 -13.77 -1.66 -9.15
CA ASP A 124 -12.76 -2.71 -9.27
C ASP A 124 -11.43 -2.12 -9.75
N MET A 125 -10.46 -1.99 -8.84
CA MET A 125 -9.18 -1.35 -9.12
C MET A 125 -8.24 -2.24 -9.95
N SER A 126 -8.52 -3.55 -10.08
CA SER A 126 -7.74 -4.44 -10.95
C SER A 126 -7.89 -4.10 -12.43
N ARG A 127 -8.93 -3.33 -12.80
CA ARG A 127 -9.11 -2.78 -14.15
C ARG A 127 -8.09 -1.71 -14.50
N TYR A 128 -7.54 -1.04 -13.48
CA TYR A 128 -6.56 0.01 -13.65
C TYR A 128 -5.17 -0.47 -13.31
N PHE A 129 -5.00 -1.34 -12.31
CA PHE A 129 -3.70 -1.77 -11.81
C PHE A 129 -3.49 -3.27 -12.02
N SER A 130 -2.27 -3.65 -12.38
CA SER A 130 -1.88 -5.04 -12.62
C SER A 130 -0.55 -5.30 -11.92
N THR A 131 -0.37 -6.52 -11.45
CA THR A 131 0.94 -6.96 -10.92
C THR A 131 1.98 -6.91 -12.04
N PRO A 132 3.24 -6.53 -11.74
CA PRO A 132 4.32 -6.66 -12.70
C PRO A 132 4.45 -8.12 -13.18
N GLU A 133 4.70 -8.30 -14.47
CA GLU A 133 5.05 -9.62 -14.99
C GLU A 133 6.43 -10.03 -14.44
N PRO A 134 6.64 -11.32 -14.09
CA PRO A 134 7.97 -11.79 -13.71
C PRO A 134 8.94 -11.58 -14.87
N THR A 135 9.98 -10.79 -14.67
CA THR A 135 11.05 -10.61 -15.65
C THR A 135 11.86 -11.90 -15.75
N VAL A 136 12.30 -12.24 -16.97
CA VAL A 136 13.01 -13.49 -17.32
C VAL A 136 14.24 -13.74 -16.43
N GLU A 137 14.84 -12.69 -15.86
CA GLU A 137 15.98 -12.80 -14.92
C GLU A 137 15.66 -13.58 -13.65
N ASN A 138 14.41 -13.56 -13.16
CA ASN A 138 13.98 -14.39 -12.00
C ASN A 138 13.88 -15.89 -12.33
N SER A 139 14.02 -16.27 -13.60
CA SER A 139 13.90 -17.65 -14.08
C SER A 139 15.24 -18.40 -14.13
N LEU A 140 16.36 -17.67 -13.95
CA LEU A 140 17.72 -18.20 -14.17
C LEU A 140 18.47 -18.52 -12.87
N THR A 141 17.82 -18.40 -11.72
CA THR A 141 18.33 -18.91 -10.44
C THR A 141 17.45 -20.07 -9.97
N LEU A 142 17.67 -21.25 -10.56
CA LEU A 142 17.28 -22.56 -10.04
C LEU A 142 18.52 -23.45 -9.97
#